data_AF-A0A927PC14-F1
#
_entry.id   AF-A0A927PC14-F1
#
_cell.length_a   1.000
_cell.length_b   1.000
_cell.length_c   1.000
_cell.angle_alpha   90.00
_cell.angle_beta   90.00
_cell.angle_gamma   90.00
#
_symmetry.space_group_name_H-M   'P 1'
#
loop_
_entity.id
_entity.type
_entity.pdbx_description
1 polymer ?
#
loop_
_entity_poly.entity_id
_entity_poly.type
_entity_poly.pdbx_seq_one_letter_code
_entity_poly.pdbx_strand_id
1 'polypeptide(L)'
;MAMWNPWRGCKKCSDGCLYCYIHKGDAKRGVDTSIIEKTKDFAKPIEHLKNGNYKMKSGIVYTCFSTDFLIEEADAWRPECWKMIKERKDCTFLFLTKRIDRFMDCIPDDWDD
;
A
#
# COMPACT_ATOMS: atom_id res chain seq x y z
N MET A 1 14.37 7.12 -0.09
CA MET A 1 13.45 6.07 -0.57
C MET A 1 12.04 6.50 -0.25
N ALA A 2 11.17 6.67 -1.26
CA ALA A 2 9.77 7.06 -1.02
C ALA A 2 8.99 5.82 -0.56
N MET A 3 8.25 5.93 0.54
CA MET A 3 7.45 4.85 1.09
C MET A 3 6.02 5.33 1.27
N TRP A 4 5.07 4.49 0.89
CA TRP A 4 3.65 4.78 0.99
C TRP A 4 2.90 3.57 1.55
N ASN A 5 2.40 3.70 2.78
CA ASN A 5 1.58 2.67 3.42
C ASN A 5 0.19 3.28 3.71
N PRO A 6 -0.74 3.23 2.74
CA PRO A 6 -2.07 3.86 2.85
C PRO A 6 -2.94 3.24 3.96
N TRP A 7 -2.62 2.01 4.37
CA TRP A 7 -3.17 1.32 5.53
C TRP A 7 -2.07 0.58 6.28
N ARG A 8 -2.41 0.09 7.47
CA ARG A 8 -1.58 -0.80 8.28
C ARG A 8 -2.35 -2.06 8.68
N GLY A 9 -1.66 -3.00 9.30
CA GLY A 9 -2.21 -4.32 9.60
C GLY A 9 -2.02 -5.29 8.44
N CYS A 10 -2.10 -6.58 8.74
CA CYS A 10 -2.04 -7.67 7.77
C CYS A 10 -2.58 -8.95 8.42
N LYS A 11 -3.07 -9.87 7.59
CA LYS A 11 -3.47 -11.23 8.01
C LYS A 11 -2.51 -12.26 7.43
N LYS A 12 -2.16 -13.29 8.18
CA LYS A 12 -1.40 -14.43 7.62
C LYS A 12 -2.31 -15.18 6.65
N CYS A 13 -1.83 -15.48 5.44
CA CYS A 13 -2.61 -16.18 4.40
C CYS A 13 -1.94 -17.46 3.90
N SER A 14 -0.66 -17.70 4.21
CA SER A 14 0.08 -18.88 3.77
C SER A 14 1.30 -19.15 4.66
N ASP A 15 1.96 -20.29 4.45
CA ASP A 15 3.21 -20.65 5.14
C ASP A 15 4.33 -19.63 4.87
N GLY A 16 4.26 -18.88 3.77
CA GLY A 16 5.15 -17.76 3.50
C GLY A 16 5.10 -16.66 4.57
N CYS A 17 4.07 -16.63 5.42
CA CYS A 17 3.96 -15.69 6.53
C CYS A 17 4.67 -16.13 7.82
N LEU A 18 5.20 -17.35 7.89
CA LEU A 18 5.79 -17.93 9.11
C LEU A 18 6.89 -17.03 9.72
N TYR A 19 7.75 -16.45 8.88
CA TYR A 19 8.85 -15.56 9.29
C TYR A 19 8.67 -14.11 8.80
N CYS A 20 7.42 -13.69 8.57
CA CYS A 20 7.12 -12.36 8.04
C CYS A 20 7.63 -11.24 8.97
N TYR A 21 8.45 -10.34 8.42
CA TYR A 21 9.03 -9.23 9.18
C TYR A 21 7.98 -8.23 9.68
N ILE A 22 6.83 -8.11 9.00
CA ILE A 22 5.73 -7.24 9.42
C ILE A 22 5.22 -7.71 10.78
N HIS A 23 4.74 -8.96 10.87
CA HIS A 23 4.24 -9.54 12.11
C HIS A 23 5.30 -9.58 13.22
N LYS A 24 6.55 -9.95 12.89
CA LYS A 24 7.64 -9.98 13.88
C LYS A 24 8.01 -8.58 14.38
N GLY A 25 8.01 -7.59 13.49
CA GLY A 25 8.34 -6.20 13.81
C GLY A 25 7.26 -5.53 14.64
N ASP A 26 5.99 -5.75 14.29
CA ASP A 26 4.85 -5.16 14.99
C ASP A 26 4.59 -5.81 16.35
N ALA A 27 4.81 -7.12 16.48
CA ALA A 27 4.77 -7.79 17.78
C ALA A 27 5.76 -7.17 18.79
N LYS A 28 6.97 -6.79 18.35
CA LYS A 28 7.96 -6.09 19.20
C LYS A 28 7.50 -4.70 19.66
N ARG A 29 6.56 -4.09 18.93
CA ARG A 29 6.00 -2.76 19.23
C ARG A 29 4.66 -2.84 19.97
N GLY A 30 4.20 -4.05 20.33
CA GLY A 30 2.87 -4.23 20.93
C GLY A 30 1.72 -3.90 19.97
N VAL A 31 1.96 -3.98 18.66
CA VAL A 31 0.97 -3.67 17.63
C VAL A 31 0.24 -4.95 17.24
N ASP A 32 -1.08 -4.95 17.34
CA ASP A 32 -1.93 -5.99 16.77
C ASP A 32 -2.05 -5.79 15.26
N THR A 33 -1.44 -6.69 14.49
CA THR A 33 -1.50 -6.66 13.02
C THR A 33 -2.86 -7.09 12.47
N SER A 34 -3.70 -7.77 13.24
CA SER A 34 -5.01 -8.23 12.77
C SER A 34 -6.01 -7.09 12.55
N ILE A 35 -5.71 -5.91 13.11
CA ILE A 35 -6.48 -4.68 12.94
C ILE A 35 -5.98 -3.97 11.68
N ILE A 36 -6.82 -3.95 10.64
CA ILE A 36 -6.55 -3.23 9.39
C ILE A 36 -7.22 -1.87 9.46
N GLU A 37 -6.43 -0.81 9.33
CA GLU A 37 -6.90 0.56 9.43
C GLU A 37 -6.21 1.47 8.40
N LYS A 38 -6.99 2.40 7.84
CA LYS A 38 -6.51 3.48 6.96
C LYS A 38 -5.58 4.38 7.77
N THR A 39 -4.42 4.71 7.22
CA THR A 39 -3.43 5.57 7.91
C THR A 39 -3.60 7.03 7.50
N LYS A 40 -2.97 7.93 8.26
CA LYS A 40 -2.79 9.34 7.85
C LYS A 40 -1.97 9.50 6.55
N ASP A 41 -1.30 8.43 6.12
CA ASP A 41 -0.44 8.42 4.94
C ASP A 41 -1.23 8.14 3.65
N PHE A 42 -2.55 7.93 3.75
CA PHE A 42 -3.39 7.53 2.63
C PHE A 42 -3.21 8.40 1.39
N ALA A 43 -3.28 9.72 1.54
CA ALA A 43 -3.21 10.68 0.43
C ALA A 43 -1.78 11.16 0.08
N LYS A 44 -0.74 10.59 0.70
CA LYS A 44 0.65 11.08 0.55
C LYS A 44 1.15 11.27 -0.89
N PRO A 45 0.82 10.40 -1.87
CA PRO A 45 1.33 10.57 -3.23
C PRO A 45 0.86 11.88 -3.87
N ILE A 46 -0.32 12.38 -3.49
CA ILE A 46 -0.93 13.59 -4.09
C ILE A 46 -0.87 14.81 -3.17
N GLU A 47 -0.18 14.71 -2.03
CA GLU A 47 0.02 15.87 -1.17
C GLU A 47 0.99 16.86 -1.81
N HIS A 48 0.63 18.14 -1.75
CA HIS A 48 1.42 19.22 -2.33
C HIS A 48 2.09 20.08 -1.25
N LEU A 49 3.26 20.60 -1.57
CA LEU A 49 3.91 21.69 -0.85
C LEU A 49 3.20 23.02 -1.16
N LYS A 50 3.50 24.07 -0.38
CA LYS A 50 2.93 25.41 -0.59
C LYS A 50 3.24 26.00 -1.98
N ASN A 51 4.31 25.54 -2.62
CA ASN A 51 4.72 25.97 -3.96
C ASN A 51 4.07 25.16 -5.09
N GLY A 52 3.10 24.29 -4.79
CA GLY A 52 2.39 23.50 -5.79
C GLY A 52 3.13 22.26 -6.30
N ASN A 53 4.34 21.97 -5.81
CA ASN A 53 5.03 20.71 -6.13
C ASN A 53 4.55 19.56 -5.23
N TYR A 54 4.54 18.33 -5.73
CA TYR A 54 4.31 17.15 -4.90
C TYR A 54 5.34 17.06 -3.76
N LYS A 55 4.85 16.77 -2.55
CA LYS A 55 5.72 16.50 -1.38
C LYS A 55 6.55 15.24 -1.60
N MET A 56 5.93 14.20 -2.17
CA MET A 56 6.60 12.95 -2.50
C MET A 56 7.34 13.10 -3.84
N LYS A 57 8.66 12.96 -3.81
CA LYS A 57 9.52 13.01 -5.00
C LYS A 57 9.13 11.92 -6.02
N SER A 58 9.35 12.20 -7.30
CA SER A 58 9.25 11.26 -8.40
C SER A 58 10.21 10.06 -8.23
N GLY A 59 9.97 8.98 -8.99
CA GLY A 59 10.75 7.74 -8.95
C GLY A 59 10.05 6.58 -8.25
N ILE A 60 10.81 5.60 -7.75
CA ILE A 60 10.25 4.38 -7.15
C ILE A 60 9.62 4.68 -5.79
N VAL A 61 8.35 4.31 -5.65
CA VAL A 61 7.56 4.37 -4.41
C VAL A 61 7.30 2.95 -3.91
N TYR A 62 7.78 2.66 -2.71
CA TYR A 62 7.60 1.37 -2.05
C TYR A 62 6.23 1.38 -1.36
N THR A 63 5.28 0.70 -1.98
CA THR A 63 3.87 0.71 -1.59
C THR A 63 3.54 -0.53 -0.75
N CYS A 64 2.94 -0.32 0.41
CA CYS A 64 2.51 -1.37 1.32
C CYS A 64 3.66 -2.28 1.84
N PHE A 65 4.86 -1.75 2.04
CA PHE A 65 5.98 -2.49 2.63
C PHE A 65 5.85 -2.71 4.16
N SER A 66 4.74 -2.28 4.77
CA SER A 66 4.37 -2.67 6.14
C SER A 66 2.96 -3.29 6.22
N THR A 67 2.40 -3.68 5.08
CA THR A 67 1.06 -4.30 4.97
C THR A 67 1.01 -5.15 3.69
N ASP A 68 -0.15 -5.42 3.12
CA ASP A 68 -0.33 -6.05 1.82
C ASP A 68 -1.30 -5.20 1.00
N PHE A 69 -0.98 -4.89 -0.26
CA PHE A 69 -1.81 -4.02 -1.09
C PHE A 69 -3.11 -4.71 -1.54
N LEU A 70 -3.11 -6.03 -1.64
CA LEU A 70 -4.24 -6.84 -2.11
C LEU A 70 -5.08 -7.43 -0.96
N ILE A 71 -4.93 -6.89 0.26
CA ILE A 71 -5.73 -7.31 1.40
C ILE A 71 -7.21 -6.89 1.23
N GLU A 72 -8.13 -7.78 1.58
CA GLU A 72 -9.59 -7.62 1.43
C GLU A 72 -10.13 -6.35 2.08
N GLU A 73 -9.67 -6.08 3.29
CA GLU A 73 -10.12 -4.94 4.08
C GLU A 73 -9.82 -3.59 3.42
N ALA A 74 -8.89 -3.57 2.45
CA ALA A 74 -8.57 -2.38 1.69
C ALA A 74 -9.43 -2.21 0.42
N ASP A 75 -10.33 -3.15 0.09
CA ASP A 75 -11.15 -3.10 -1.13
C ASP A 75 -11.95 -1.79 -1.23
N ALA A 76 -12.48 -1.30 -0.10
CA ALA A 76 -13.23 -0.05 -0.06
C ALA A 76 -12.37 1.21 -0.30
N TRP A 77 -11.04 1.12 -0.17
CA TRP A 77 -10.11 2.26 -0.29
C TRP A 77 -9.23 2.19 -1.53
N ARG A 78 -8.94 0.98 -2.03
CA ARG A 78 -8.03 0.73 -3.15
C ARG A 78 -8.39 1.50 -4.43
N PRO A 79 -9.67 1.70 -4.80
CA PRO A 79 -10.01 2.52 -5.97
C PRO A 79 -9.45 3.95 -5.90
N GLU A 80 -9.39 4.57 -4.73
CA GLU A 80 -8.76 5.88 -4.57
C GLU A 80 -7.23 5.79 -4.71
N CYS A 81 -6.60 4.72 -4.22
CA CYS A 81 -5.17 4.49 -4.41
C CYS A 81 -4.81 4.36 -5.89
N TRP A 82 -5.61 3.66 -6.69
CA TRP A 82 -5.40 3.58 -8.14
C TRP A 82 -5.49 4.94 -8.82
N LYS A 83 -6.43 5.80 -8.41
CA LYS A 83 -6.50 7.19 -8.90
C LYS A 83 -5.22 7.97 -8.59
N MET A 84 -4.70 7.85 -7.37
CA MET A 84 -3.44 8.50 -6.99
C MET A 84 -2.23 7.96 -7.77
N ILE A 85 -2.20 6.64 -8.02
CA ILE A 85 -1.16 6.00 -8.85
C ILE A 85 -1.23 6.52 -10.29
N LYS A 86 -2.44 6.61 -10.86
CA LYS A 86 -2.68 7.13 -12.21
C LYS A 86 -2.32 8.61 -12.35
N GLU A 87 -2.51 9.42 -11.30
CA GLU A 87 -2.08 10.82 -11.27
C GLU A 87 -0.56 10.93 -11.25
N ARG A 88 0.11 10.12 -10.43
CA ARG A 88 1.56 10.12 -10.22
C ARG A 88 2.30 9.28 -11.28
N LYS A 89 2.09 9.61 -12.56
CA LYS A 89 2.79 8.96 -13.69
C LYS A 89 4.31 9.17 -13.69
N ASP A 90 4.79 10.12 -12.90
CA ASP A 90 6.21 10.37 -12.62
C ASP A 90 6.81 9.39 -11.60
N CYS A 91 6.01 8.48 -11.04
CA CYS A 91 6.42 7.46 -10.09
C CYS A 91 6.26 6.03 -10.65
N THR A 92 7.06 5.11 -10.11
CA THR A 92 6.88 3.67 -10.27
C THR A 92 6.49 3.09 -8.92
N PHE A 93 5.28 2.55 -8.80
CA PHE A 93 4.79 1.98 -7.56
C PHE A 93 5.12 0.49 -7.50
N LEU A 94 5.86 0.09 -6.47
CA LEU A 94 6.27 -1.29 -6.24
C LEU A 94 5.59 -1.78 -4.95
N PHE A 95 4.81 -2.84 -5.04
CA PHE A 95 4.31 -3.58 -3.87
C PHE A 95 4.64 -5.06 -4.00
N LEU A 96 4.74 -5.73 -2.87
CA LEU A 96 4.90 -7.19 -2.78
C LEU A 96 3.66 -7.75 -2.11
N THR A 97 3.16 -8.88 -2.59
CA THR A 97 1.94 -9.50 -2.04
C THR A 97 2.11 -11.01 -1.90
N LYS A 98 1.39 -11.59 -0.94
CA LYS A 98 1.18 -13.04 -0.84
C LYS A 98 -0.24 -13.44 -1.23
N ARG A 99 -1.00 -12.51 -1.81
CA ARG A 99 -2.40 -12.65 -2.26
C ARG A 99 -2.50 -12.44 -3.76
N ILE A 100 -1.54 -13.01 -4.50
CA ILE A 100 -1.43 -12.78 -5.95
C ILE A 100 -2.67 -13.28 -6.70
N ASP A 101 -3.36 -14.27 -6.14
CA ASP A 101 -4.67 -14.77 -6.58
C ASP A 101 -5.73 -13.67 -6.70
N ARG A 102 -5.67 -12.62 -5.87
CA ARG A 102 -6.62 -11.49 -5.90
C ARG A 102 -6.28 -10.41 -6.93
N PHE A 103 -5.18 -10.54 -7.67
CA PHE A 103 -4.69 -9.44 -8.49
C PHE A 103 -5.71 -8.99 -9.53
N MET A 104 -6.32 -9.94 -10.26
CA MET A 104 -7.31 -9.64 -11.30
C MET A 104 -8.60 -9.03 -10.75
N ASP A 105 -8.94 -9.32 -9.49
CA ASP A 105 -10.11 -8.73 -8.82
C ASP A 105 -9.83 -7.33 -8.27
N CYS A 106 -8.56 -6.94 -8.17
CA CYS A 106 -8.12 -5.73 -7.47
C CYS A 106 -7.57 -4.64 -8.40
N ILE A 107 -7.30 -4.94 -9.67
CA ILE A 107 -6.88 -3.94 -10.67
C ILE A 107 -8.02 -2.95 -10.97
N PRO A 108 -7.72 -1.70 -11.38
CA PRO A 108 -8.73 -0.78 -11.83
C PRO A 108 -9.30 -1.21 -13.19
N ASP A 109 -10.49 -0.72 -13.54
CA ASP A 109 -11.18 -1.11 -14.79
C ASP A 109 -10.40 -0.73 -16.06
N ASP A 110 -9.53 0.29 -15.97
CA ASP A 110 -8.69 0.80 -17.06
C ASP A 110 -7.27 0.22 -17.04
N TRP A 111 -7.13 -1.00 -16.54
CA TRP A 111 -5.83 -1.68 -16.51
C TRP A 111 -5.41 -2.12 -17.92
N ASP A 112 -4.19 -1.73 -18.33
CA ASP A 112 -3.61 -1.99 -19.65
C ASP A 112 -4.20 -1.15 -20.83
N ASP A 113 -4.99 -0.11 -20.51
CA ASP A 113 -5.43 0.95 -21.44
C ASP A 113 -4.41 2.11 -21.57
#